data_AF-A0A530ALE0-F1
#
_entry.id   AF-A0A530ALE0-F1
#
_cell.length_a   1.000
_cell.length_b   1.000
_cell.length_c   1.000
_cell.angle_alpha   90.00
_cell.angle_beta   90.00
_cell.angle_gamma   90.00
#
_symmetry.space_group_name_H-M   'P 1'
#
loop_
_entity.id
_entity.type
_entity.pdbx_description
1 polymer ?
#
loop_
_entity_poly.entity_id
_entity_poly.type
_entity_poly.pdbx_seq_one_letter_code
_entity_poly.pdbx_strand_id
1 'polypeptide(L)'
;EDGLDGAATVAHALVQRAVDGHPGIARFTVALDRPVIGLGASAPLHYAGLAVLVGNGCIVPEDTDVANALGAVVGQVRVSAEARVSQPKEGLFRLASGQTVRDFTEEAKAIAAAEADVRVLAAERAKDAGTDSAEIDVATEFKVSTIEGQRMFIEAHVVAVASGRPRIAV
;
A
#
# COMPACT_ATOMS: atom_id res chain seq x y z
N GLU A 1 -3.60 9.11 15.75
CA GLU A 1 -4.54 10.16 16.19
C GLU A 1 -4.32 10.39 17.67
N ASP A 2 -4.33 11.64 18.11
CA ASP A 2 -3.89 12.04 19.46
C ASP A 2 -4.92 11.79 20.57
N GLY A 3 -5.96 10.98 20.29
CA GLY A 3 -6.98 10.57 21.28
C GLY A 3 -7.93 11.68 21.73
N LEU A 4 -8.04 12.77 20.95
CA LEU A 4 -8.88 13.93 21.25
C LEU A 4 -10.16 13.93 20.40
N ASP A 5 -11.27 14.40 20.97
CA ASP A 5 -12.47 14.71 20.20
C ASP A 5 -12.20 15.95 19.33
N GLY A 6 -11.96 15.74 18.03
CA GLY A 6 -11.48 16.76 17.11
C GLY A 6 -12.34 18.02 17.06
N ALA A 7 -13.68 17.88 17.02
CA ALA A 7 -14.57 19.03 16.89
C ALA A 7 -14.64 19.85 18.19
N ALA A 8 -14.80 19.18 19.32
CA ALA A 8 -14.85 19.84 20.63
C ALA A 8 -13.51 20.46 21.01
N THR A 9 -12.40 19.79 20.69
CA THR A 9 -11.04 20.25 20.99
C THR A 9 -10.68 21.49 20.19
N VAL A 10 -10.98 21.49 18.88
CA VAL A 10 -10.72 22.67 18.04
C VAL A 10 -11.57 23.85 18.50
N ALA A 11 -12.85 23.63 18.85
CA ALA A 11 -13.73 24.70 19.31
C ALA A 11 -13.38 25.25 20.71
N HIS A 12 -12.49 24.60 21.46
CA HIS A 12 -12.16 25.01 22.82
C HIS A 12 -11.44 26.38 22.83
N ALA A 13 -11.88 27.29 23.72
CA ALA A 13 -11.41 28.69 23.73
C ALA A 13 -9.89 28.83 23.89
N LEU A 14 -9.24 27.92 24.63
CA LEU A 14 -7.78 27.93 24.78
C LEU A 14 -7.05 27.55 23.49
N VAL A 15 -7.62 26.65 22.69
CA VAL A 15 -7.07 26.24 21.40
C VAL A 15 -7.30 27.35 20.38
N GLN A 16 -8.51 27.90 20.29
CA GLN A 16 -8.80 29.06 19.43
C GLN A 16 -7.87 30.24 19.74
N ARG A 17 -7.68 30.57 21.02
CA ARG A 17 -6.76 31.64 21.42
C ARG A 17 -5.31 31.38 21.04
N ALA A 18 -4.87 30.13 21.10
CA ALA A 18 -3.53 29.73 20.68
C ALA A 18 -3.36 29.81 19.16
N VAL A 19 -4.37 29.41 18.38
CA VAL A 19 -4.38 29.45 16.90
C VAL A 19 -4.47 30.90 16.38
N ASP A 20 -5.31 31.74 16.99
CA ASP A 20 -5.47 33.15 16.63
C ASP A 20 -4.24 34.01 16.98
N GLY A 21 -3.29 33.46 17.74
CA GLY A 21 -2.09 34.16 18.19
C GLY A 21 -2.39 35.36 19.10
N HIS A 22 -3.54 35.36 19.79
CA HIS A 22 -4.02 36.54 20.50
C HIS A 22 -3.24 36.79 21.80
N PRO A 23 -2.54 37.93 21.95
CA PRO A 23 -1.71 38.21 23.13
C PRO A 23 -2.56 38.44 24.39
N GLY A 24 -1.93 38.29 25.56
CA GLY A 24 -2.57 38.51 26.86
C GLY A 24 -1.61 38.27 28.01
N ILE A 25 -2.13 38.27 29.24
CA ILE A 25 -1.34 38.01 30.46
C ILE A 25 -0.76 36.58 30.42
N ALA A 26 -1.58 35.60 30.07
CA ALA A 26 -1.15 34.23 29.82
C ALA A 26 -0.98 34.01 28.31
N ARG A 27 0.17 33.48 27.91
CA ARG A 27 0.46 33.09 26.53
C ARG A 27 0.14 31.62 26.35
N PHE A 28 -0.77 31.33 25.41
CA PHE A 28 -1.09 29.97 24.97
C PHE A 28 -0.49 29.74 23.59
N THR A 29 0.08 28.56 23.38
CA THR A 29 0.69 28.16 22.11
C THR A 29 0.33 26.71 21.82
N VAL A 30 -0.01 26.43 20.56
CA VAL A 30 -0.17 25.08 20.02
C VAL A 30 0.79 25.00 18.84
N ALA A 31 1.51 23.89 18.74
CA ALA A 31 2.45 23.63 17.67
C ALA A 31 2.33 22.17 17.25
N LEU A 32 2.58 21.89 15.97
CA LEU A 32 2.81 20.53 15.52
C LEU A 32 4.09 19.99 16.17
N ASP A 33 4.11 18.70 16.48
CA ASP A 33 5.27 18.02 17.05
C ASP A 33 6.42 17.84 16.03
N ARG A 34 6.10 17.95 14.73
CA ARG A 34 7.00 17.79 13.59
C ARG A 34 6.86 18.94 12.60
N PRO A 35 7.92 19.25 11.83
CA PRO A 35 7.86 20.28 10.81
C PRO A 35 6.93 19.86 9.67
N VAL A 36 6.34 20.85 9.00
CA VAL A 36 5.63 20.66 7.74
C VAL A 36 6.64 20.59 6.61
N ILE A 37 6.51 19.60 5.73
CA ILE A 37 7.30 19.52 4.49
C ILE A 37 6.42 19.99 3.34
N GLY A 38 6.79 21.12 2.72
CA GLY A 38 6.11 21.64 1.54
C GLY A 38 6.61 20.94 0.28
N LEU A 39 5.72 20.23 -0.42
CA LEU A 39 6.03 19.52 -1.67
C LEU A 39 5.22 20.10 -2.83
N GLY A 40 5.81 20.08 -4.03
CA GLY A 40 5.23 20.62 -5.26
C GLY A 40 5.83 21.97 -5.66
N ALA A 41 5.72 22.28 -6.96
CA ALA A 41 6.36 23.45 -7.56
C ALA A 41 5.89 24.78 -6.97
N SER A 42 4.64 24.85 -6.49
CA SER A 42 4.06 26.04 -5.90
C SER A 42 4.25 26.14 -4.37
N ALA A 43 4.85 25.14 -3.73
CA ALA A 43 5.08 25.10 -2.29
C ALA A 43 5.82 26.35 -1.74
N PRO A 44 6.87 26.89 -2.39
CA PRO A 44 7.53 28.10 -1.91
C PRO A 44 6.59 29.32 -1.84
N LEU A 45 5.59 29.39 -2.73
CA LEU A 45 4.64 30.50 -2.79
C LEU A 45 3.51 30.33 -1.78
N HIS A 46 2.94 29.13 -1.66
CA HIS A 46 1.77 28.88 -0.83
C HIS A 46 2.07 28.69 0.65
N TYR A 47 3.27 28.23 1.00
CA TYR A 47 3.65 27.96 2.39
C TYR A 47 4.53 29.03 3.01
N ALA A 48 4.73 30.15 2.30
CA ALA A 48 5.32 31.35 2.87
C ALA A 48 4.51 31.79 4.11
N GLY A 49 5.14 31.78 5.28
CA GLY A 49 4.52 32.15 6.56
C GLY A 49 3.77 31.02 7.28
N LEU A 50 3.67 29.82 6.70
CA LEU A 50 2.97 28.68 7.34
C LEU A 50 3.57 28.31 8.70
N ALA A 51 4.89 28.48 8.87
CA ALA A 51 5.59 28.15 10.11
C ALA A 51 5.01 28.83 11.36
N VAL A 52 4.49 30.06 11.20
CA VAL A 52 3.84 30.80 12.31
C VAL A 52 2.49 30.18 12.66
N LEU A 53 1.74 29.72 11.66
CA LEU A 53 0.41 29.13 11.84
C LEU A 53 0.47 27.74 12.46
N VAL A 54 1.50 26.96 12.13
CA VAL A 54 1.68 25.59 12.63
C VAL A 54 2.53 25.51 13.90
N GLY A 55 3.09 26.64 14.35
CA GLY A 55 3.97 26.72 15.52
C GLY A 55 5.28 25.93 15.41
N ASN A 56 5.64 25.47 14.20
CA ASN A 56 6.82 24.65 13.91
C ASN A 56 7.39 25.04 12.52
N GLY A 57 8.56 24.52 12.16
CA GLY A 57 9.19 24.78 10.87
C GLY A 57 8.32 24.34 9.70
N CYS A 58 8.39 25.11 8.62
CA CYS A 58 7.94 24.69 7.30
C CYS A 58 9.19 24.59 6.40
N ILE A 59 9.54 23.37 6.01
CA ILE A 59 10.71 23.08 5.20
C ILE A 59 10.23 22.84 3.77
N VAL A 60 10.73 23.63 2.83
CA VAL A 60 10.53 23.42 1.41
C VAL A 60 11.86 22.98 0.82
N PRO A 61 12.01 21.70 0.42
CA PRO A 61 13.23 21.21 -0.23
C PRO A 61 13.52 21.95 -1.54
N GLU A 62 14.79 21.99 -1.95
CA GLU A 62 15.22 22.62 -3.20
C GLU A 62 14.49 22.02 -4.41
N ASP A 63 14.43 20.69 -4.49
CA ASP A 63 13.78 19.92 -5.58
C ASP A 63 12.28 19.64 -5.32
N THR A 64 11.59 20.54 -4.63
CA THR A 64 10.16 20.37 -4.27
C THR A 64 9.26 20.19 -5.48
N ASP A 65 9.62 20.78 -6.61
CA ASP A 65 8.87 20.76 -7.87
C ASP A 65 8.87 19.36 -8.53
N VAL A 66 9.90 18.56 -8.28
CA VAL A 66 10.04 17.19 -8.79
C VAL A 66 9.82 16.12 -7.71
N ALA A 67 9.41 16.49 -6.50
CA ALA A 67 9.24 15.56 -5.38
C ALA A 67 8.36 14.34 -5.71
N ASN A 68 7.30 14.51 -6.48
CA ASN A 68 6.45 13.39 -6.93
C ASN A 68 7.20 12.43 -7.86
N ALA A 69 8.02 12.95 -8.77
CA ALA A 69 8.82 12.14 -9.68
C ALA A 69 9.92 11.40 -8.90
N LEU A 70 10.58 12.08 -7.96
CA LEU A 70 11.55 11.46 -7.08
C LEU A 70 10.92 10.33 -6.27
N GLY A 71 9.75 10.58 -5.66
CA GLY A 71 8.98 9.58 -4.91
C GLY A 71 8.56 8.37 -5.74
N ALA A 72 8.27 8.56 -7.02
CA ALA A 72 7.99 7.46 -7.94
C ALA A 72 9.24 6.60 -8.22
N VAL A 73 10.42 7.21 -8.29
CA VAL A 73 11.70 6.52 -8.57
C VAL A 73 12.29 5.85 -7.32
N VAL A 74 12.14 6.47 -6.14
CA VAL A 74 12.61 5.88 -4.86
C VAL A 74 11.55 5.01 -4.17
N GLY A 75 10.35 4.92 -4.74
CA GLY A 75 9.22 4.15 -4.21
C GLY A 75 9.45 2.64 -4.25
N GLN A 76 8.66 1.87 -3.51
CA GLN A 76 8.73 0.40 -3.54
C GLN A 76 7.98 -0.11 -4.78
N VAL A 77 8.60 -0.99 -5.56
CA VAL A 77 7.89 -1.78 -6.58
C VAL A 77 7.03 -2.79 -5.85
N ARG A 78 5.73 -2.82 -6.16
CA ARG A 78 4.79 -3.83 -5.69
C ARG A 78 3.92 -4.27 -6.85
N VAL A 79 4.03 -5.54 -7.21
CA VAL A 79 3.21 -6.15 -8.26
C VAL A 79 2.57 -7.43 -7.73
N SER A 80 1.44 -7.81 -8.31
CA SER A 80 0.80 -9.08 -7.97
C SER A 80 0.55 -9.92 -9.22
N ALA A 81 0.47 -11.23 -9.02
CA ALA A 81 -0.01 -12.20 -9.99
C ALA A 81 -0.99 -13.16 -9.31
N GLU A 82 -1.95 -13.66 -10.07
CA GLU A 82 -3.02 -14.49 -9.52
C GLU A 82 -3.29 -15.71 -10.40
N ALA A 83 -3.74 -16.78 -9.76
CA ALA A 83 -4.22 -17.99 -10.39
C ALA A 83 -5.47 -18.50 -9.67
N ARG A 84 -6.35 -19.16 -10.41
CA ARG A 84 -7.58 -19.73 -9.88
C ARG A 84 -7.64 -21.22 -10.16
N VAL A 85 -7.92 -22.00 -9.13
CA VAL A 85 -8.19 -23.43 -9.24
C VAL A 85 -9.67 -23.64 -8.99
N SER A 86 -10.39 -24.23 -9.94
CA SER A 86 -11.81 -24.59 -9.81
C SER A 86 -12.01 -26.08 -10.02
N GLN A 87 -13.13 -26.63 -9.57
CA GLN A 87 -13.49 -28.05 -9.80
C GLN A 87 -14.72 -28.14 -10.71
N PRO A 88 -14.55 -28.09 -12.05
CA PRO A 88 -15.68 -28.18 -12.98
C PRO A 88 -16.40 -29.54 -12.94
N LYS A 89 -15.69 -30.61 -12.57
CA LYS A 89 -16.22 -31.95 -12.37
C LYS A 89 -15.52 -32.59 -11.18
N GLU A 90 -16.21 -33.48 -10.47
CA GLU A 90 -15.61 -34.24 -9.39
C GLU A 90 -14.35 -34.98 -9.87
N GLY A 91 -13.26 -34.86 -9.12
CA GLY A 91 -11.95 -35.42 -9.49
C GLY A 91 -11.18 -34.67 -10.60
N LEU A 92 -11.70 -33.55 -11.14
CA LEU A 92 -11.03 -32.72 -12.14
C LEU A 92 -10.84 -31.29 -11.61
N PHE A 93 -9.59 -30.88 -11.42
CA PHE A 93 -9.20 -29.56 -10.94
C PHE A 93 -8.61 -28.75 -12.08
N ARG A 94 -9.22 -27.61 -12.41
CA ARG A 94 -8.81 -26.74 -13.49
C ARG A 94 -8.10 -25.51 -12.94
N LEU A 95 -6.83 -25.40 -13.25
CA LEU A 95 -5.99 -24.22 -13.03
C LEU A 95 -6.13 -23.25 -14.21
N ALA A 96 -6.50 -22.01 -13.92
CA ALA A 96 -6.35 -20.87 -14.82
C ALA A 96 -5.29 -19.92 -14.26
N SER A 97 -4.23 -19.68 -15.02
CA SER A 97 -3.11 -18.80 -14.63
C SER A 97 -2.59 -18.06 -15.86
N GLY A 98 -2.61 -16.72 -15.81
CA GLY A 98 -2.30 -15.88 -16.97
C GLY A 98 -3.18 -16.24 -18.19
N GLN A 99 -2.56 -16.63 -19.30
CA GLN A 99 -3.23 -17.06 -20.53
C GLN A 99 -3.31 -18.59 -20.66
N THR A 100 -2.95 -19.34 -19.60
CA THR A 100 -2.87 -20.80 -19.64
C THR A 100 -3.98 -21.43 -18.81
N VAL A 101 -4.48 -22.57 -19.29
CA VAL A 101 -5.44 -23.42 -18.58
C VAL A 101 -4.90 -24.84 -18.57
N ARG A 102 -4.86 -25.46 -17.39
CA ARG A 102 -4.37 -26.82 -17.20
C ARG A 102 -5.28 -27.59 -16.25
N ASP A 103 -5.50 -28.86 -16.57
CA ASP A 103 -6.34 -29.74 -15.77
C ASP A 103 -5.47 -30.74 -15.00
N PHE A 104 -5.87 -31.02 -13.76
CA PHE A 104 -5.23 -31.94 -12.84
C PHE A 104 -6.27 -32.88 -12.23
N THR A 105 -5.84 -34.09 -11.84
CA THR A 105 -6.71 -35.06 -11.16
C THR A 105 -6.64 -34.99 -9.63
N GLU A 106 -5.75 -34.17 -9.08
CA GLU A 106 -5.51 -34.02 -7.65
C GLU A 106 -5.49 -32.54 -7.25
N GLU A 107 -6.25 -32.18 -6.22
CA GLU A 107 -6.35 -30.80 -5.70
C GLU A 107 -4.97 -30.25 -5.35
N ALA A 108 -4.19 -31.01 -4.57
CA ALA A 108 -2.87 -30.59 -4.10
C ALA A 108 -1.89 -30.29 -5.25
N LYS A 109 -1.95 -31.06 -6.35
CA LYS A 109 -1.12 -30.82 -7.53
C LYS A 109 -1.56 -29.55 -8.27
N ALA A 110 -2.86 -29.29 -8.37
CA ALA A 110 -3.37 -28.08 -8.97
C ALA A 110 -2.96 -26.82 -8.18
N ILE A 111 -3.05 -26.87 -6.85
CA ILE A 111 -2.63 -25.76 -5.98
C ILE A 111 -1.11 -25.54 -6.06
N ALA A 112 -0.30 -26.59 -5.98
CA ALA A 112 1.15 -26.46 -6.09
C ALA A 112 1.59 -25.88 -7.44
N ALA A 113 0.92 -26.29 -8.53
CA ALA A 113 1.15 -25.71 -9.86
C ALA A 113 0.70 -24.24 -9.93
N ALA A 114 -0.42 -23.89 -9.29
CA ALA A 114 -0.89 -22.51 -9.21
C ALA A 114 0.11 -21.61 -8.47
N GLU A 115 0.61 -22.05 -7.31
CA GLU A 115 1.62 -21.33 -6.52
C GLU A 115 2.94 -21.14 -7.30
N ALA A 116 3.38 -22.18 -8.02
CA ALA A 116 4.57 -22.08 -8.87
C ALA A 116 4.37 -21.06 -10.00
N ASP A 117 3.23 -21.09 -10.68
CA ASP A 117 2.93 -20.15 -11.76
C ASP A 117 2.88 -18.71 -11.27
N VAL A 118 2.16 -18.43 -10.18
CA VAL A 118 2.01 -17.05 -9.70
C VAL A 118 3.34 -16.50 -9.21
N ARG A 119 4.23 -17.33 -8.65
CA ARG A 119 5.59 -16.91 -8.28
C ARG A 119 6.41 -16.49 -9.51
N VAL A 120 6.37 -17.28 -10.57
CA VAL A 120 7.08 -16.96 -11.83
C VAL A 120 6.51 -15.68 -12.43
N LEU A 121 5.18 -15.57 -12.56
CA LEU A 121 4.52 -14.40 -13.11
C LEU A 121 4.77 -13.13 -12.28
N ALA A 122 4.74 -13.23 -10.95
CA ALA A 122 5.03 -12.10 -10.08
C ALA A 122 6.50 -11.68 -10.16
N ALA A 123 7.43 -12.63 -10.27
CA ALA A 123 8.86 -12.35 -10.46
C ALA A 123 9.13 -11.64 -11.80
N GLU A 124 8.54 -12.13 -12.89
CA GLU A 124 8.65 -11.50 -14.22
C GLU A 124 8.09 -10.08 -14.21
N ARG A 125 6.88 -9.89 -13.66
CA ARG A 125 6.26 -8.56 -13.51
C ARG A 125 7.10 -7.63 -12.66
N ALA A 126 7.75 -8.13 -11.59
CA ALA A 126 8.57 -7.31 -10.71
C ALA A 126 9.86 -6.85 -11.42
N LYS A 127 10.45 -7.75 -12.22
CA LYS A 127 11.60 -7.45 -13.07
C LYS A 127 11.27 -6.40 -14.13
N ASP A 128 10.13 -6.55 -14.80
CA ASP A 128 9.65 -5.58 -15.80
C ASP A 128 9.34 -4.22 -15.16
N ALA A 129 8.83 -4.22 -13.92
CA ALA A 129 8.62 -3.01 -13.12
C ALA A 129 9.93 -2.43 -12.54
N GLY A 130 11.09 -3.06 -12.80
CA GLY A 130 12.40 -2.51 -12.51
C GLY A 130 13.04 -2.99 -11.22
N THR A 131 12.60 -4.10 -10.62
CA THR A 131 13.22 -4.71 -9.43
C THR A 131 13.87 -6.05 -9.77
N ASP A 132 15.18 -6.18 -9.54
CA ASP A 132 15.92 -7.44 -9.79
C ASP A 132 15.88 -8.41 -8.58
N SER A 133 15.58 -7.90 -7.39
CA SER A 133 15.52 -8.65 -6.14
C SER A 133 14.22 -8.35 -5.40
N ALA A 134 13.12 -8.95 -5.85
CA ALA A 134 11.82 -8.85 -5.20
C ALA A 134 11.64 -9.98 -4.19
N GLU A 135 11.18 -9.65 -3.00
CA GLU A 135 10.61 -10.60 -2.04
C GLU A 135 9.21 -10.98 -2.51
N ILE A 136 8.90 -12.28 -2.54
CA ILE A 136 7.62 -12.79 -3.07
C ILE A 136 6.90 -13.55 -1.98
N ASP A 137 5.77 -12.99 -1.55
CA ASP A 137 4.82 -13.63 -0.66
C ASP A 137 3.69 -14.26 -1.46
N VAL A 138 3.28 -15.46 -1.07
CA VAL A 138 2.16 -16.17 -1.70
C VAL A 138 1.10 -16.45 -0.65
N ALA A 139 -0.14 -16.10 -0.96
CA ALA A 139 -1.31 -16.39 -0.16
C ALA A 139 -2.29 -17.21 -1.00
N THR A 140 -2.88 -18.23 -0.36
CA THR A 140 -3.90 -19.08 -0.97
C THR A 140 -5.17 -18.99 -0.16
N GLU A 141 -6.25 -18.53 -0.78
CA GLU A 141 -7.59 -18.49 -0.20
C GLU A 141 -8.41 -19.65 -0.74
N PHE A 142 -8.87 -20.52 0.16
CA PHE A 142 -9.72 -21.66 -0.17
C PHE A 142 -11.18 -21.33 0.08
N LYS A 143 -12.01 -21.51 -0.94
CA LYS A 143 -13.46 -21.50 -0.79
C LYS A 143 -13.95 -22.94 -0.83
N VAL A 144 -14.31 -23.43 0.35
CA VAL A 144 -14.79 -24.79 0.57
C VAL A 144 -16.18 -24.73 1.19
N SER A 145 -17.04 -25.68 0.82
CA SER A 145 -18.34 -25.89 1.45
C SER A 145 -18.35 -27.24 2.18
N THR A 146 -19.29 -27.41 3.10
CA THR A 146 -19.53 -28.70 3.74
C THR A 146 -20.93 -29.18 3.36
N ILE A 147 -21.02 -30.34 2.71
CA ILE A 147 -22.30 -31.00 2.38
C ILE A 147 -22.27 -32.38 3.03
N GLU A 148 -23.28 -32.71 3.83
CA GLU A 148 -23.41 -34.02 4.51
C GLU A 148 -22.17 -34.43 5.34
N GLY A 149 -21.44 -33.45 5.87
CA GLY A 149 -20.21 -33.68 6.67
C GLY A 149 -18.94 -33.90 5.84
N GLN A 150 -19.02 -33.86 4.51
CA GLN A 150 -17.86 -33.96 3.62
C GLN A 150 -17.42 -32.58 3.11
N ARG A 151 -16.10 -32.34 3.08
CA ARG A 151 -15.50 -31.13 2.51
C ARG A 151 -15.66 -31.14 1.00
N MET A 152 -16.41 -30.20 0.46
CA MET A 152 -16.55 -29.95 -0.97
C MET A 152 -15.67 -28.76 -1.38
N PHE A 153 -14.73 -29.00 -2.28
CA PHE A 153 -13.93 -27.94 -2.87
C PHE A 153 -14.78 -27.16 -3.89
N ILE A 154 -14.83 -25.83 -3.80
CA ILE A 154 -15.48 -24.99 -4.80
C ILE A 154 -14.41 -24.37 -5.70
N GLU A 155 -13.52 -23.60 -5.06
CA GLU A 155 -12.43 -22.91 -5.73
C GLU A 155 -11.31 -22.57 -4.75
N ALA A 156 -10.14 -22.31 -5.29
CA ALA A 156 -9.06 -21.65 -4.59
C ALA A 156 -8.53 -20.47 -5.43
N HIS A 157 -8.22 -19.38 -4.76
CA HIS A 157 -7.57 -18.21 -5.34
C HIS A 157 -6.17 -18.10 -4.76
N VAL A 158 -5.17 -18.16 -5.63
CA VAL A 158 -3.76 -18.07 -5.24
C VAL A 158 -3.24 -16.73 -5.73
N VAL A 159 -2.68 -15.94 -4.83
CA VAL A 159 -2.14 -14.61 -5.13
C VAL A 159 -0.69 -14.56 -4.67
N ALA A 160 0.21 -14.24 -5.60
CA ALA A 160 1.58 -13.86 -5.28
C ALA A 160 1.72 -12.34 -5.32
N VAL A 161 2.37 -11.77 -4.32
CA VAL A 161 2.75 -10.35 -4.28
C VAL A 161 4.27 -10.29 -4.25
N ALA A 162 4.85 -9.69 -5.29
CA ALA A 162 6.26 -9.40 -5.35
C ALA A 162 6.48 -7.94 -4.93
N SER A 163 7.41 -7.72 -4.01
CA SER A 163 7.75 -6.40 -3.51
C SER A 163 9.26 -6.18 -3.44
N GLY A 164 9.73 -5.00 -3.80
CA GLY A 164 11.16 -4.69 -3.70
C GLY A 164 11.50 -3.27 -4.12
N ARG A 165 12.79 -3.00 -4.27
CA ARG A 165 13.28 -1.65 -4.59
C ARG A 165 13.59 -1.54 -6.10
N PRO A 166 13.19 -0.44 -6.75
CA PRO A 166 13.57 -0.15 -8.12
C PRO A 166 15.09 -0.12 -8.26
N ARG A 167 15.59 -0.50 -9.44
CA ARG A 167 16.97 -0.23 -9.84
C ARG A 167 17.17 1.27 -9.89
N ILE A 168 18.02 1.78 -9.01
CA ILE A 168 18.60 3.10 -9.17
C ILE A 168 19.67 2.94 -10.26
N ALA A 169 19.42 3.48 -11.45
CA ALA A 169 20.44 3.58 -12.48
C ALA A 169 21.57 4.48 -11.94
N VAL A 170 22.79 3.94 -11.88
CA VAL A 170 24.02 4.67 -11.54
C VAL A 170 24.66 5.18 -12.82
#